data_AF-A0A4R8MNP2-F1
#
_entry.id   AF-A0A4R8MNP2-F1
#
_cell.length_a   1.000
_cell.length_b   1.000
_cell.length_c   1.000
_cell.angle_alpha   90.00
_cell.angle_beta   90.00
_cell.angle_gamma   90.00
#
_symmetry.space_group_name_H-M   'P 1'
#
loop_
_entity.id
_entity.type
_entity.pdbx_description
1 polymer ?
#
loop_
_entity_poly.entity_id
_entity_poly.type
_entity_poly.pdbx_seq_one_letter_code
_entity_poly.pdbx_strand_id
1 'polypeptide(L)'
;MNSTDLNLKYSHVIEKGFTGVQSNFDPICNYLDRLLRMLVNRNPGFKFKQIRVKFGEACFSSNLHEIFNDCDRQRDHDISLKIHSKLAKQSNLK
;
A
#
# COMPACT_ATOMS: atom_id res chain seq x y z
N MET A 1 -10.98 -10.31 -3.09
CA MET A 1 -9.91 -9.87 -3.99
C MET A 1 -8.60 -10.17 -3.30
N ASN A 2 -7.70 -10.86 -4.00
CA ASN A 2 -6.37 -11.23 -3.49
C ASN A 2 -5.31 -10.21 -3.95
N SER A 3 -4.05 -10.40 -3.54
CA SER A 3 -2.94 -9.50 -3.93
C SER A 3 -2.61 -9.54 -5.42
N THR A 4 -2.81 -10.68 -6.10
CA THR A 4 -2.57 -10.83 -7.54
C THR A 4 -3.52 -9.98 -8.36
N ASP A 5 -4.82 -10.04 -8.06
CA ASP A 5 -5.85 -9.22 -8.70
C ASP A 5 -5.55 -7.72 -8.50
N LEU A 6 -5.10 -7.37 -7.29
CA LEU A 6 -4.76 -6.00 -6.94
C LEU A 6 -3.55 -5.48 -7.73
N ASN A 7 -2.52 -6.32 -7.89
CA ASN A 7 -1.34 -5.98 -8.70
C ASN A 7 -1.68 -5.82 -10.18
N LEU A 8 -2.56 -6.65 -10.72
CA LEU A 8 -3.04 -6.49 -12.11
C LEU A 8 -3.76 -5.15 -12.28
N LYS A 9 -4.68 -4.81 -11.36
CA LYS A 9 -5.45 -3.56 -11.38
C LYS A 9 -4.57 -2.32 -11.32
N TYR A 10 -3.53 -2.33 -10.48
CA TYR A 10 -2.64 -1.18 -10.26
C TYR A 10 -1.29 -1.31 -10.97
N SER A 11 -1.16 -2.21 -11.94
CA SER A 11 0.07 -2.46 -12.70
C SER A 11 0.68 -1.19 -13.30
N HIS A 12 -0.16 -0.26 -13.75
CA HIS A 12 0.23 1.02 -14.32
C HIS A 12 0.87 2.00 -13.31
N VAL A 13 0.71 1.79 -11.99
CA VAL A 13 1.34 2.62 -10.94
C VAL A 13 2.37 1.84 -10.10
N ILE A 14 2.58 0.56 -10.38
CA ILE A 14 3.72 -0.18 -9.83
C ILE A 14 4.98 0.25 -10.58
N GLU A 15 6.03 0.58 -9.84
CA GLU A 15 7.32 0.94 -10.42
C GLU A 15 7.94 -0.27 -11.15
N LYS A 16 8.49 -0.04 -12.35
CA LYS A 16 9.02 -1.11 -13.20
C LYS A 16 10.16 -1.84 -12.48
N GLY A 17 10.12 -3.17 -12.49
CA GLY A 17 11.11 -4.02 -11.82
C GLY A 17 10.78 -4.36 -10.37
N PHE A 18 9.65 -3.85 -9.84
CA PHE A 18 9.20 -4.17 -8.50
C PHE A 18 7.97 -5.09 -8.48
N THR A 19 7.68 -5.65 -7.31
CA THR A 19 6.68 -6.71 -7.11
C THR A 19 5.31 -6.22 -6.65
N GLY A 20 5.16 -4.92 -6.37
CA GLY A 20 3.90 -4.34 -5.95
C GLY A 20 3.43 -4.83 -4.58
N VAL A 21 2.18 -5.29 -4.50
CA VAL A 21 1.57 -5.80 -3.26
C VAL A 21 1.94 -7.26 -3.03
N GLN A 22 2.50 -7.53 -1.86
CA GLN A 22 2.79 -8.87 -1.35
C GLN A 22 2.08 -9.02 -0.01
N SER A 23 0.96 -9.75 0.01
CA SER A 23 0.19 -9.99 1.22
C SER A 23 -0.33 -11.42 1.25
N ASN A 24 -0.18 -12.08 2.40
CA ASN A 24 -0.79 -13.39 2.66
C ASN A 24 -2.16 -13.23 3.38
N PHE A 25 -2.74 -12.03 3.38
CA PHE A 25 -3.94 -11.71 4.16
C PHE A 25 -4.98 -10.98 3.29
N ASP A 26 -5.77 -11.74 2.55
CA ASP A 26 -6.79 -11.23 1.62
C ASP A 26 -7.73 -10.14 2.19
N PRO A 27 -8.16 -10.17 3.47
CA PRO A 27 -9.03 -9.12 4.02
C PRO A 27 -8.44 -7.71 3.98
N ILE A 28 -7.11 -7.55 3.90
CA ILE A 28 -6.49 -6.23 3.76
C ILE A 28 -6.48 -5.73 2.32
N CYS A 29 -6.60 -6.61 1.33
CA CYS A 29 -6.52 -6.23 -0.08
C CYS A 29 -7.63 -5.25 -0.47
N ASN A 30 -8.85 -5.43 0.06
CA ASN A 30 -9.96 -4.48 -0.15
C ASN A 30 -9.65 -3.08 0.42
N TYR A 31 -8.96 -3.02 1.56
CA TYR A 31 -8.51 -1.75 2.13
C TYR A 31 -7.42 -1.12 1.26
N LEU A 32 -6.44 -1.92 0.82
CA LEU A 32 -5.37 -1.46 -0.07
C LEU A 32 -5.91 -0.94 -1.39
N ASP A 33 -6.92 -1.58 -1.98
CA ASP A 33 -7.59 -1.08 -3.19
C ASP A 33 -8.19 0.31 -2.99
N ARG A 34 -8.94 0.51 -1.89
CA ARG A 34 -9.50 1.82 -1.57
C ARG A 34 -8.40 2.86 -1.36
N LEU A 35 -7.33 2.50 -0.66
CA LEU A 35 -6.19 3.38 -0.39
C LEU A 35 -5.49 3.79 -1.69
N LEU A 36 -5.12 2.81 -2.53
CA LEU A 36 -4.45 3.02 -3.81
C LEU A 36 -5.30 3.88 -4.74
N ARG A 37 -6.61 3.60 -4.84
CA ARG A 37 -7.53 4.43 -5.63
C ARG A 37 -7.50 5.89 -5.17
N MET A 38 -7.49 6.16 -3.86
CA MET A 38 -7.40 7.53 -3.37
C MET A 38 -6.04 8.19 -3.69
N LEU A 39 -4.95 7.44 -3.57
CA LEU A 39 -3.60 7.94 -3.86
C LEU A 39 -3.44 8.28 -5.35
N VAL A 40 -3.88 7.39 -6.24
CA VAL A 40 -3.86 7.58 -7.70
C VAL A 40 -4.75 8.76 -8.10
N ASN A 41 -5.98 8.84 -7.59
CA ASN A 41 -6.90 9.93 -7.96
C ASN A 41 -6.42 11.30 -7.49
N ARG A 42 -5.72 11.37 -6.36
CA ARG A 42 -5.19 12.63 -5.83
C ARG A 42 -3.87 13.02 -6.46
N ASN A 43 -3.09 12.05 -6.94
CA ASN A 43 -1.72 12.25 -7.38
C ASN A 43 -1.47 11.48 -8.69
N PRO A 44 -1.59 12.16 -9.86
CA PRO A 44 -1.40 11.53 -11.17
C PRO A 44 0.00 10.90 -11.36
N GLY A 45 1.01 11.43 -10.67
CA GLY A 45 2.40 10.93 -10.69
C GLY A 45 2.69 9.80 -9.70
N PHE A 46 1.70 9.31 -8.96
CA PHE A 46 1.90 8.30 -7.93
C PHE A 46 2.45 6.99 -8.52
N LYS A 47 3.55 6.53 -7.91
CA LYS A 47 4.17 5.24 -8.15
C LYS A 47 4.54 4.61 -6.81
N PHE A 48 4.40 3.28 -6.73
CA PHE A 48 4.89 2.55 -5.57
C PHE A 48 5.75 1.36 -5.97
N LYS A 49 6.74 1.09 -5.13
CA LYS A 49 7.68 -0.03 -5.30
C LYS A 49 7.08 -1.28 -4.70
N GLN A 50 6.71 -1.21 -3.42
CA GLN A 50 6.28 -2.39 -2.68
C GLN A 50 5.30 -2.05 -1.57
N ILE A 51 4.29 -2.91 -1.40
CA ILE A 51 3.48 -2.99 -0.18
C ILE A 51 3.63 -4.41 0.36
N ARG A 52 4.41 -4.59 1.41
CA ARG A 52 4.66 -5.91 2.00
C ARG A 52 3.88 -6.04 3.29
N VAL A 53 3.04 -7.06 3.39
CA VAL A 53 2.26 -7.39 4.60
C VAL A 53 2.61 -8.81 5.04
N LYS A 54 3.32 -8.95 6.16
CA LYS A 54 3.76 -10.24 6.72
C LYS A 54 3.77 -10.19 8.24
N PHE A 55 3.23 -11.22 8.91
CA PHE A 55 3.26 -11.36 10.37
C PHE A 55 2.72 -10.16 11.17
N GLY A 56 1.66 -9.51 10.67
CA GLY A 56 1.11 -8.31 11.30
C GLY A 56 1.86 -7.03 10.96
N GLU A 57 3.02 -7.14 10.30
CA GLU A 57 3.81 -6.01 9.83
C GLU A 57 3.47 -5.62 8.40
N ALA A 58 3.29 -4.32 8.17
CA ALA A 58 3.11 -3.71 6.86
C ALA A 58 4.19 -2.66 6.58
N CYS A 59 4.81 -2.73 5.41
CA CYS A 59 5.74 -1.74 4.88
C CYS A 59 5.24 -1.23 3.53
N PHE A 60 5.15 0.09 3.39
CA PHE A 60 4.74 0.79 2.19
C PHE A 60 5.88 1.65 1.67
N SER A 61 6.32 1.40 0.43
CA SER A 61 7.43 2.12 -0.21
C SER A 61 6.97 2.75 -1.52
N SER A 62 7.08 4.08 -1.64
CA SER A 62 6.55 4.82 -2.79
C SER A 62 7.33 6.09 -3.16
N ASN A 63 6.91 6.76 -4.23
CA ASN A 63 7.42 8.08 -4.62
C ASN A 63 6.63 9.25 -3.98
N LEU A 64 5.84 9.02 -2.92
CA LEU A 64 5.08 10.09 -2.27
C LEU A 64 5.97 11.21 -1.71
N HIS A 65 7.23 10.92 -1.41
CA HIS A 65 8.21 11.94 -1.01
C HIS A 65 8.53 12.90 -2.17
N GLU A 66 8.61 12.42 -3.41
CA GLU A 66 8.84 13.26 -4.59
C GLU A 66 7.61 14.11 -4.94
N ILE A 67 6.41 13.60 -4.63
CA ILE A 67 5.13 14.27 -4.95
C ILE A 67 4.80 15.36 -3.92
N PHE A 68 5.27 15.23 -2.69
CA PHE A 68 4.88 16.10 -1.59
C PHE A 68 6.13 16.62 -0.85
N ASN A 69 6.29 17.95 -0.81
CA ASN A 69 7.48 18.70 -0.39
C ASN A 69 7.92 18.65 1.11
N ASP A 70 7.65 17.57 1.87
CA ASP A 70 8.08 17.46 3.29
C ASP A 70 8.68 16.08 3.63
N CYS A 71 9.64 16.09 4.56
CA CYS A 71 10.32 15.01 5.30
C CYS A 71 10.05 13.54 4.88
N ASP A 72 10.50 13.22 3.66
CA ASP A 72 11.07 12.01 3.03
C ASP A 72 10.87 10.56 3.51
N ARG A 73 10.41 10.28 4.74
CA ARG A 73 10.10 8.89 5.15
C ARG A 73 8.86 8.80 6.00
N GLN A 74 8.44 9.93 6.56
CA GLN A 74 7.33 9.97 7.50
C GLN A 74 6.01 9.59 6.81
N ARG A 75 5.78 9.99 5.55
CA ARG A 75 4.50 9.66 4.87
C ARG A 75 4.35 8.17 4.55
N ASP A 76 5.41 7.56 4.03
CA ASP A 76 5.45 6.11 3.78
C ASP A 76 5.30 5.34 5.10
N HIS A 77 5.94 5.82 6.17
CA HIS A 77 5.77 5.30 7.52
C HIS A 77 4.33 5.47 8.04
N ASP A 78 3.72 6.63 7.90
CA ASP A 78 2.35 6.92 8.35
C ASP A 78 1.33 6.03 7.63
N ILE A 79 1.53 5.79 6.33
CA ILE A 79 0.72 4.85 5.56
C ILE A 79 0.93 3.43 6.09
N SER A 80 2.18 3.04 6.35
CA SER A 80 2.52 1.74 6.94
C SER A 80 1.85 1.53 8.29
N LEU A 81 1.82 2.55 9.16
CA LEU A 81 1.12 2.55 10.44
C LEU A 81 -0.40 2.43 10.27
N LYS A 82 -0.99 3.11 9.29
CA LYS A 82 -2.42 3.00 8.99
C LYS A 82 -2.80 1.60 8.51
N ILE A 83 -1.95 0.98 7.67
CA ILE A 83 -2.15 -0.40 7.22
C ILE A 83 -2.06 -1.36 8.42
N HIS A 84 -1.02 -1.23 9.26
CA HIS A 84 -0.88 -1.99 10.51
C HIS A 84 -2.10 -1.88 11.43
N SER A 85 -2.56 -0.65 11.70
CA SER A 85 -3.72 -0.41 12.56
C SER A 85 -4.96 -1.13 12.02
N LYS A 86 -5.12 -1.18 10.70
CA LYS A 86 -6.23 -1.89 10.06
C LYS A 86 -6.09 -3.41 10.20
N LEU A 87 -4.89 -3.95 10.06
CA LEU A 87 -4.59 -5.37 10.28
C LEU A 87 -4.91 -5.79 11.73
N ALA A 88 -4.46 -5.01 12.72
CA ALA A 88 -4.70 -5.28 14.14
C ALA A 88 -6.20 -5.27 14.50
N LYS A 89 -6.98 -4.39 13.87
CA LYS A 89 -8.45 -4.38 14.07
C LYS A 89 -9.12 -5.62 13.47
N GLN A 90 -8.60 -6.16 12.38
CA GLN A 90 -9.14 -7.37 11.75
C GLN A 90 -8.73 -8.65 12.48
N SER A 91 -7.59 -8.68 13.16
CA SER A 91 -7.20 -9.82 14.00
C SER A 91 -8.03 -9.96 15.28
N ASN A 92 -8.49 -8.83 15.86
CA ASN A 92 -9.30 -8.82 17.09
C ASN A 92 -10.80 -9.12 16.87
N LEU A 93 -11.21 -9.34 15.62
CA LEU A 93 -12.58 -9.72 15.25
C LEU A 93 -12.74 -11.25 15.08
N LYS A 94 -11.77 -12.04 15.55
CA LYS A 94 -11.78 -13.51 15.57
C LYS A 94 -11.86 -14.05 16.98
#